data_AF-A0A5N8WHZ9-F1
#
_entry.id   AF-A0A5N8WHZ9-F1
#
_cell.length_a   1.000
_cell.length_b   1.000
_cell.length_c   1.000
_cell.angle_alpha   90.00
_cell.angle_beta   90.00
_cell.angle_gamma   90.00
#
_symmetry.space_group_name_H-M   'P 1'
#
loop_
_entity.id
_entity.type
_entity.pdbx_description
1 polymer ?
#
loop_
_entity_poly.entity_id
_entity_poly.type
_entity_poly.pdbx_seq_one_letter_code
_entity_poly.pdbx_strand_id
1 'polypeptide(L)'
;MNGTRLGAGIRERLYASTTHTYDETADLDYIAIEYALNGEPVTLTRAEKIHAARILDARNFSSKEIGRRIGSDPSTVEAWKANGWKPGKHPKTRTHTPRPEPICGEPRMYRRHLKNGERCDTCRAANAAADRRYRATGSRKEAG
;
A
#
# COMPACT_ATOMS: atom_id res chain seq x y z
N MET A 1 -26.09 44.49 14.51
CA MET A 1 -24.93 43.92 15.23
C MET A 1 -24.08 43.17 14.20
N ASN A 2 -23.07 43.84 13.65
CA ASN A 2 -22.19 43.25 12.63
C ASN A 2 -21.08 42.46 13.32
N GLY A 3 -21.19 41.13 13.29
CA GLY A 3 -20.18 40.23 13.82
C GLY A 3 -19.04 40.04 12.82
N THR A 4 -17.99 40.83 12.97
CA THR A 4 -16.71 40.61 12.29
C THR A 4 -16.11 39.30 12.79
N ARG A 5 -16.06 38.25 11.96
CA ARG A 5 -15.33 37.01 12.28
C ARG A 5 -13.83 37.32 12.28
N LEU A 6 -13.30 37.64 13.45
CA LEU A 6 -11.86 37.62 13.73
C LEU A 6 -11.41 36.16 13.73
N GLY A 7 -10.62 35.73 12.74
CA GLY A 7 -10.06 34.37 12.74
C GLY A 7 -9.48 33.83 11.43
N ALA A 8 -9.65 34.51 10.29
CA ALA A 8 -8.91 34.15 9.07
C ALA A 8 -7.52 34.82 9.10
N GLY A 9 -6.68 34.44 10.07
CA GLY A 9 -5.26 34.76 9.99
C GLY A 9 -4.75 34.20 8.66
N ILE A 10 -4.00 35.02 7.91
CA ILE A 10 -3.34 34.61 6.67
C ILE A 10 -2.51 33.38 7.02
N ARG A 11 -3.01 32.17 6.69
CA ARG A 11 -2.21 30.96 6.83
C ARG A 11 -1.09 31.12 5.82
N GLU A 12 0.13 31.28 6.32
CA GLU A 12 1.31 31.36 5.47
C GLU A 12 1.35 30.11 4.59
N ARG A 13 1.23 30.32 3.28
CA ARG A 13 1.19 29.22 2.32
C ARG A 13 2.57 28.59 2.29
N LEU A 14 2.59 27.27 2.43
CA LEU A 14 3.81 26.49 2.39
C LEU A 14 4.16 26.21 0.93
N TYR A 15 5.30 26.73 0.49
CA TYR A 15 5.83 26.51 -0.86
C TYR A 15 6.84 25.36 -0.86
N ALA A 16 6.84 24.58 -1.94
CA ALA A 16 7.80 23.52 -2.20
C ALA A 16 8.95 24.04 -3.05
N SER A 17 8.64 24.90 -4.02
CA SER A 17 9.60 25.62 -4.85
C SER A 17 9.00 26.96 -5.26
N THR A 18 9.77 28.03 -5.15
CA THR A 18 9.34 29.37 -5.58
C THR A 18 9.68 29.65 -7.04
N THR A 19 10.47 28.79 -7.68
CA THR A 19 11.03 29.02 -9.03
C THR A 19 10.66 27.94 -10.04
N HIS A 20 10.26 26.75 -9.59
CA HIS A 20 9.95 25.62 -10.46
C HIS A 20 8.58 25.05 -10.15
N THR A 21 7.82 24.71 -11.19
CA THR A 21 6.55 24.01 -11.07
C THR A 21 6.70 22.50 -11.21
N TYR A 22 7.75 22.03 -11.87
CA TYR A 22 8.02 20.62 -12.11
C TYR A 22 9.53 20.34 -12.15
N ASP A 23 9.95 19.17 -11.69
CA ASP A 23 11.30 18.61 -11.84
C ASP A 23 11.24 17.30 -12.61
N GLU A 24 11.75 17.31 -13.84
CA GLU A 24 11.76 16.15 -14.74
C GLU A 24 12.72 15.05 -14.28
N THR A 25 13.81 15.40 -13.60
CA THR A 25 14.82 14.41 -13.17
C THR A 25 14.31 13.56 -12.01
N ALA A 26 13.55 14.19 -11.11
CA ALA A 26 12.97 13.53 -9.95
C ALA A 26 11.49 13.12 -10.14
N ASP A 27 10.89 13.47 -11.28
CA ASP A 27 9.46 13.32 -11.58
C ASP A 27 8.56 13.89 -10.47
N LEU A 28 8.74 15.18 -10.18
CA LEU A 28 8.03 15.89 -9.10
C LEU A 28 7.22 17.06 -9.65
N ASP A 29 5.90 17.04 -9.44
CA ASP A 29 5.05 18.23 -9.57
C ASP A 29 5.07 19.05 -8.27
N TYR A 30 5.78 20.18 -8.29
CA TYR A 30 5.88 21.06 -7.13
C TYR A 30 4.56 21.74 -6.79
N ILE A 31 3.68 21.99 -7.76
CA ILE A 31 2.35 22.56 -7.50
C ILE A 31 1.50 21.55 -6.73
N ALA A 32 1.53 20.29 -7.16
CA ALA A 32 0.83 19.21 -6.46
C ALA A 32 1.36 19.05 -5.02
N ILE A 33 2.68 19.07 -4.83
CA ILE A 33 3.31 19.04 -3.50
C ILE A 33 2.81 20.21 -2.65
N GLU A 34 2.76 21.43 -3.18
CA GLU A 34 2.28 22.61 -2.47
C GLU A 34 0.82 22.48 -2.00
N TYR A 35 -0.07 21.97 -2.85
CA TYR A 35 -1.44 21.68 -2.42
C TYR A 35 -1.45 20.73 -1.21
N ALA A 36 -0.69 19.65 -1.24
CA ALA A 36 -0.59 18.74 -0.11
C ALA A 36 0.02 19.39 1.13
N LEU A 37 1.08 20.21 0.98
CA LEU A 37 1.68 20.95 2.09
C LEU A 37 0.67 21.85 2.80
N ASN A 38 -0.30 22.41 2.08
CA ASN A 38 -1.32 23.31 2.61
C ASN A 38 -2.62 22.59 3.03
N GLY A 39 -2.65 21.25 2.94
CA GLY A 39 -3.82 20.44 3.31
C GLY A 39 -4.95 20.50 2.28
N GLU A 40 -4.65 20.91 1.06
CA GLU A 40 -5.59 20.90 -0.06
C GLU A 40 -5.64 19.49 -0.69
N PRO A 41 -6.80 19.04 -1.18
CA PRO A 41 -6.95 17.72 -1.75
C PRO A 41 -6.22 17.61 -3.10
N VAL A 42 -5.29 16.66 -3.20
CA VAL A 42 -4.52 16.40 -4.42
C VAL A 42 -4.12 14.93 -4.50
N THR A 43 -3.97 14.41 -5.72
CA THR A 43 -3.41 13.08 -5.93
C THR A 43 -1.91 13.22 -6.12
N LEU A 44 -1.13 12.55 -5.27
CA LEU A 44 0.33 12.55 -5.34
C LEU A 44 0.87 11.20 -5.78
N THR A 45 1.92 11.22 -6.61
CA THR A 45 2.79 10.08 -6.86
C THR A 45 3.55 9.69 -5.58
N ARG A 46 4.21 8.52 -5.59
CA ARG A 46 4.99 8.09 -4.42
C ARG A 46 6.19 9.02 -4.17
N ALA A 47 6.85 9.49 -5.23
CA ALA A 47 8.00 10.39 -5.12
C ALA A 47 7.57 11.73 -4.50
N GLU A 48 6.47 12.30 -4.98
CA GLU A 48 5.89 13.54 -4.44
C GLU A 48 5.47 13.40 -2.98
N LYS A 49 4.84 12.29 -2.58
CA LYS A 49 4.49 12.02 -1.18
C LYS A 49 5.72 12.04 -0.27
N ILE A 50 6.79 11.37 -0.68
CA ILE A 50 8.03 11.30 0.08
C ILE A 50 8.68 12.69 0.18
N HIS A 51 8.67 13.45 -0.92
CA HIS A 51 9.19 14.81 -0.96
C HIS A 51 8.40 15.76 -0.05
N ALA A 52 7.07 15.76 -0.16
CA ALA A 52 6.17 16.51 0.71
C ALA A 52 6.34 16.13 2.19
N ALA A 53 6.44 14.83 2.49
CA ALA A 53 6.66 14.35 3.85
C ALA A 53 7.96 14.88 4.44
N ARG A 54 9.05 14.89 3.65
CA ARG A 54 10.35 15.40 4.09
C ARG A 54 10.31 16.90 4.42
N ILE A 55 9.60 17.70 3.61
CA ILE A 55 9.42 19.14 3.87
C ILE A 55 8.61 19.36 5.17
N LEU A 56 7.53 18.60 5.37
CA LEU A 56 6.71 18.72 6.57
C LEU A 56 7.45 18.25 7.83
N ASP A 57 8.22 17.16 7.76
CA ASP A 57 9.04 16.68 8.88
C ASP A 57 10.12 17.70 9.28
N ALA A 58 10.79 18.31 8.30
CA ALA A 58 11.75 19.39 8.54
C ALA A 58 11.13 20.62 9.23
N ARG A 59 9.80 20.77 9.13
CA ARG A 59 9.00 21.80 9.82
C ARG A 59 8.38 21.29 11.13
N ASN A 60 8.82 20.14 11.64
CA ASN A 60 8.40 19.51 12.90
C ASN A 60 6.91 19.08 12.93
N PHE A 61 6.31 18.79 11.78
CA PHE A 61 4.99 18.16 11.75
C PHE A 61 5.06 16.72 12.26
N SER A 62 4.06 16.29 13.02
CA SER A 62 3.96 14.88 13.47
C SER A 62 3.70 13.94 12.30
N SER A 63 4.21 12.69 12.35
CA SER A 63 3.94 11.66 11.31
C SER A 63 2.45 11.47 11.02
N LYS A 64 1.60 11.63 12.05
CA LYS A 64 0.13 11.58 11.91
C LYS A 64 -0.40 12.70 11.01
N GLU A 65 0.05 13.92 11.26
CA GLU A 65 -0.36 15.08 10.47
C GLU A 65 0.20 15.04 9.05
N ILE A 66 1.46 14.62 8.90
CA ILE A 66 2.07 14.37 7.60
C ILE A 66 1.23 13.38 6.81
N GLY A 67 0.97 12.20 7.37
CA GLY A 67 0.18 11.16 6.73
C GLY A 67 -1.21 11.64 6.28
N ARG A 68 -1.87 12.46 7.09
CA ARG A 68 -3.14 13.09 6.73
C ARG A 68 -3.03 13.99 5.49
N ARG A 69 -1.99 14.83 5.41
CA ARG A 69 -1.78 15.78 4.29
C ARG A 69 -1.43 15.10 2.97
N ILE A 70 -0.60 14.05 3.04
CA ILE A 70 -0.09 13.37 1.84
C ILE A 70 -0.83 12.07 1.49
N GLY A 71 -1.94 11.78 2.19
CA GLY A 71 -2.73 10.56 2.00
C GLY A 71 -1.90 9.29 2.17
N SER A 72 -1.20 9.15 3.30
CA SER A 72 -0.37 7.98 3.65
C SER A 72 -0.56 7.58 5.12
N ASP A 73 -0.36 6.30 5.43
CA ASP A 73 -0.42 5.81 6.83
C ASP A 73 0.77 6.38 7.63
N PRO A 74 0.57 6.83 8.89
CA PRO A 74 1.67 7.37 9.71
C PRO A 74 2.85 6.41 9.85
N SER A 75 2.61 5.09 9.92
CA SER A 75 3.66 4.07 9.96
C SER A 75 4.46 3.98 8.65
N THR A 76 3.87 4.38 7.52
CA THR A 76 4.58 4.51 6.25
C THR A 76 5.56 5.69 6.29
N VAL A 77 5.11 6.82 6.84
CA VAL A 77 5.95 8.02 6.98
C VAL A 77 7.14 7.74 7.90
N GLU A 78 6.90 7.07 9.03
CA GLU A 78 7.96 6.63 9.95
C GLU A 78 8.95 5.67 9.27
N ALA A 79 8.45 4.71 8.48
CA ALA A 79 9.30 3.80 7.73
C ALA A 79 10.17 4.53 6.69
N TRP A 80 9.63 5.53 5.99
CA TRP A 80 10.43 6.36 5.08
C TRP A 80 11.48 7.18 5.83
N LYS A 81 11.11 7.80 6.96
CA LYS A 81 12.04 8.57 7.79
C LYS A 81 13.20 7.72 8.30
N ALA A 82 12.91 6.54 8.83
CA ALA A 82 13.91 5.58 9.30
C ALA A 82 14.83 5.07 8.16
N ASN A 83 14.32 5.04 6.93
CA ASN A 83 15.05 4.63 5.73
C ASN A 83 15.66 5.80 4.93
N GLY A 84 15.85 6.96 5.57
CA GLY A 84 16.47 8.13 4.93
C GLY A 84 15.67 8.72 3.77
N TRP A 85 14.33 8.75 3.90
CA TRP A 85 13.38 9.23 2.90
C TRP A 85 13.42 8.47 1.57
N LYS A 86 13.71 7.17 1.64
CA LYS A 86 13.65 6.28 0.48
C LYS A 86 12.38 5.44 0.50
N PRO A 87 11.77 5.18 -0.67
CA PRO A 87 10.62 4.28 -0.76
C PRO A 87 11.03 2.89 -0.24
N GLY A 88 10.40 2.45 0.85
CA GLY A 88 10.61 1.14 1.44
C GLY A 88 9.42 0.21 1.23
N LYS A 89 9.58 -1.05 1.64
CA LYS A 89 8.46 -1.97 1.82
C LYS A 89 7.57 -1.42 2.94
N HIS A 90 6.27 -1.35 2.73
CA HIS A 90 5.35 -0.93 3.78
C HIS A 90 5.48 -1.90 4.97
N PRO A 91 5.55 -1.44 6.23
CA PRO A 91 5.79 -2.32 7.38
C PRO A 91 4.70 -3.41 7.53
N LYS A 92 3.45 -3.08 7.17
CA LYS A 92 2.33 -4.06 7.12
C LYS A 92 2.30 -4.94 5.87
N THR A 93 3.25 -4.83 4.94
CA THR A 93 3.32 -5.76 3.81
C THR A 93 3.68 -7.13 4.37
N ARG A 94 2.68 -8.01 4.50
CA ARG A 94 2.91 -9.39 4.91
C ARG A 94 3.87 -10.04 3.93
N THR A 95 4.98 -10.58 4.43
CA THR A 95 5.83 -11.46 3.65
C THR A 95 4.99 -12.69 3.29
N HIS A 96 4.58 -12.81 2.03
CA HIS A 96 3.87 -13.98 1.55
C HIS A 96 4.87 -15.14 1.53
N THR A 97 4.85 -15.98 2.56
CA THR A 97 5.56 -17.25 2.52
C THR A 97 4.98 -18.06 1.36
N PRO A 98 5.78 -18.46 0.35
CA PRO A 98 5.29 -19.31 -0.71
C PRO A 98 4.65 -20.55 -0.08
N ARG A 99 3.44 -20.90 -0.53
CA ARG A 99 2.88 -22.20 -0.13
C ARG A 99 3.82 -23.27 -0.68
N PRO A 100 4.07 -24.36 0.09
CA PRO A 100 4.89 -25.45 -0.40
C PRO A 100 4.33 -25.97 -1.73
N GLU A 101 5.23 -26.46 -2.57
CA GLU A 101 4.85 -27.08 -3.83
C GLU A 101 3.94 -28.27 -3.53
N PRO A 102 2.75 -28.33 -4.16
CA PRO A 102 1.84 -29.42 -3.90
C PRO A 102 2.42 -30.72 -4.50
N ILE A 103 2.19 -31.84 -3.81
CA ILE A 103 2.71 -33.16 -4.21
C ILE A 103 1.61 -33.94 -4.93
N CYS A 104 1.98 -34.84 -5.86
CA CYS A 104 1.02 -35.72 -6.51
C CYS A 104 0.24 -36.53 -5.47
N GLY A 105 -1.08 -36.65 -5.65
CA GLY A 105 -1.99 -37.17 -4.63
C GLY A 105 -2.62 -36.08 -3.76
N GLU A 106 -2.28 -34.80 -3.95
CA GLU A 106 -3.04 -33.69 -3.37
C GLU A 106 -4.08 -33.12 -4.37
N PRO A 107 -5.23 -32.62 -3.89
CA PRO A 107 -6.21 -31.93 -4.74
C PRO A 107 -5.64 -30.68 -5.45
N ARG A 108 -4.62 -30.03 -4.88
CA ARG A 108 -3.97 -28.87 -5.48
C ARG A 108 -3.14 -29.25 -6.71
N MET A 109 -2.48 -30.42 -6.70
CA MET A 109 -1.75 -30.90 -7.87
C MET A 109 -2.68 -31.27 -9.02
N TYR A 110 -3.87 -31.79 -8.74
CA TYR A 110 -4.86 -32.07 -9.79
C TYR A 110 -5.15 -30.84 -10.66
N ARG A 111 -5.35 -29.67 -10.05
CA ARG A 111 -5.58 -28.42 -10.80
C ARG A 111 -4.35 -27.98 -11.60
N ARG A 112 -3.15 -28.24 -11.09
CA ARG A 112 -1.90 -27.94 -11.80
C ARG A 112 -1.76 -28.82 -13.04
N HIS A 113 -1.98 -30.13 -12.92
CA HIS A 113 -1.99 -31.05 -14.06
C HIS A 113 -3.04 -30.67 -15.10
N LEU A 114 -4.26 -30.33 -14.68
CA LEU A 114 -5.30 -29.86 -15.60
C LEU A 114 -4.87 -28.60 -16.38
N LYS A 115 -4.24 -27.63 -15.71
CA LYS A 115 -3.72 -26.42 -16.36
C LYS A 115 -2.61 -26.75 -17.37
N ASN A 116 -1.81 -27.77 -17.08
CA ASN A 116 -0.71 -28.23 -17.94
C ASN A 116 -1.17 -29.21 -19.04
N GLY A 117 -2.44 -29.64 -19.05
CA GLY A 117 -2.95 -30.66 -19.97
C GLY A 117 -2.54 -32.11 -19.63
N GLU A 118 -1.96 -32.34 -18.45
CA GLU A 118 -1.50 -33.64 -17.99
C GLU A 118 -2.65 -34.45 -17.34
N ARG A 119 -2.58 -35.78 -17.44
CA ARG A 119 -3.52 -36.70 -16.79
C ARG A 119 -2.79 -37.49 -15.70
N CYS A 120 -3.25 -37.35 -14.45
CA CYS A 120 -2.73 -38.09 -13.31
C CYS A 120 -3.89 -38.68 -12.50
N ASP A 121 -4.02 -40.02 -12.50
CA ASP A 121 -5.13 -40.71 -11.85
C ASP A 121 -5.09 -40.61 -10.32
N THR A 122 -3.90 -40.60 -9.73
CA THR A 122 -3.70 -40.37 -8.28
C THR A 122 -4.26 -39.02 -7.85
N CYS A 123 -3.93 -37.95 -8.60
CA CYS A 123 -4.45 -36.61 -8.34
C CYS A 123 -5.96 -36.51 -8.58
N ARG A 124 -6.49 -37.23 -9.59
CA ARG A 124 -7.94 -37.29 -9.84
C ARG A 124 -8.68 -37.95 -8.68
N ALA A 125 -8.18 -39.09 -8.19
CA ALA A 125 -8.74 -39.81 -7.05
C ALA A 125 -8.71 -38.96 -5.78
N ALA A 126 -7.60 -38.26 -5.52
CA ALA A 126 -7.46 -37.36 -4.39
C ALA A 126 -8.45 -36.19 -4.44
N ASN A 127 -8.62 -35.56 -5.61
CA ASN A 127 -9.60 -34.49 -5.80
C ASN A 127 -11.04 -35.01 -5.58
N ALA A 128 -11.37 -36.20 -6.09
CA ALA A 128 -12.67 -36.83 -5.87
C ALA A 128 -12.92 -37.18 -4.39
N ALA A 129 -11.90 -37.66 -3.67
CA ALA A 129 -11.99 -37.90 -2.22
C ALA A 129 -12.23 -36.60 -1.45
N ALA A 130 -11.49 -35.53 -1.76
CA ALA A 130 -11.68 -34.22 -1.16
C ALA A 130 -13.07 -33.62 -1.44
N ASP A 131 -13.62 -33.83 -2.65
CA ASP A 131 -14.95 -33.37 -3.01
C ASP A 131 -16.05 -34.14 -2.25
N ARG A 132 -15.92 -35.47 -2.15
CA ARG A 132 -16.81 -36.30 -1.31
C ARG A 132 -16.81 -35.83 0.14
N ARG A 133 -15.63 -35.56 0.72
CA ARG A 133 -15.51 -35.01 2.09
C ARG A 133 -16.21 -33.66 2.24
N TYR A 134 -16.02 -32.75 1.28
CA TYR A 134 -16.65 -31.44 1.30
C TYR A 134 -18.18 -31.54 1.30
N ARG A 135 -18.74 -32.44 0.48
CA ARG A 135 -20.19 -32.67 0.44
C ARG A 135 -20.72 -33.26 1.75
N ALA A 136 -19.94 -34.10 2.42
CA ALA A 136 -20.34 -34.74 3.66
C ALA A 136 -20.19 -33.83 4.91
N THR A 137 -19.14 -33.01 4.96
CA THR A 137 -18.73 -32.29 6.19
C THR A 137 -18.76 -30.77 6.06
N GLY A 138 -18.97 -30.23 4.86
CA GLY A 138 -18.79 -28.80 4.56
C GLY A 138 -17.32 -28.34 4.54
N SER A 139 -16.36 -29.24 4.78
CA SER A 139 -14.93 -28.92 4.83
C SER A 139 -14.10 -29.83 3.91
N ARG A 140 -13.05 -29.27 3.32
CA ARG A 140 -12.04 -30.02 2.54
C ARG A 140 -10.83 -30.45 3.36
N LYS A 141 -10.71 -29.96 4.60
CA LYS A 141 -9.63 -30.37 5.51
C LYS A 141 -9.88 -31.81 5.95
N GLU A 142 -8.81 -32.58 6.04
CA GLU A 142 -8.85 -33.84 6.75
C GLU A 142 -9.11 -33.54 8.23
N ALA A 143 -9.99 -34.31 8.86
CA ALA A 143 -10.12 -34.28 10.31
C ALA A 143 -8.80 -34.86 10.86
N GLY A 144 -7.91 -33.97 11.25
CA GLY A 144 -6.68 -34.32 11.97
C GLY A 144 -7.00 -34.66 13.41
#